data_AF-A0A970AI01-F1
#
_entry.id   AF-A0A970AI01-F1
#
_cell.length_a   1.000
_cell.length_b   1.000
_cell.length_c   1.000
_cell.angle_alpha   90.00
_cell.angle_beta   90.00
_cell.angle_gamma   90.00
#
_symmetry.space_group_name_H-M   'P 1'
#
loop_
_entity.id
_entity.type
_entity.pdbx_description
1 polymer ?
#
loop_
_entity_poly.entity_id
_entity_poly.type
_entity_poly.pdbx_seq_one_letter_code
_entity_poly.pdbx_strand_id
1 'polypeptide(L)'
;MRLLKEFQAERDRIQAEKVKLEQRRNELESMRRQSLAKEQEIQRTMSTREAVLADLQQEIASRIKAIQELEQEAQRLDNSIKQLISESNLGGVVGKMAWPVQAPYWISSGFGWRSDPFTGAKSYHGGIDIATYGGYNPVFAAADGKVIFSGISTAGGSYNTAPGYDAGRSGLTGYGSYIMIDHGGGTVTVYGHLSQRFVAVGQVVTRGQQIGRVGSTGYSTGPHLHFEVREYEKAPYRYYSSGAPDYRYNPMNYF
;
A
#
# COMPACT_ATOMS: atom_id res chain seq x y z
N MET A 1 22.49 -13.33 92.52
CA MET A 1 22.98 -13.83 91.21
C MET A 1 21.93 -13.83 90.08
N ARG A 2 20.62 -13.86 90.36
CA ARG A 2 19.57 -13.87 89.32
C ARG A 2 19.48 -12.56 88.51
N LEU A 3 19.50 -11.42 89.19
CA LEU A 3 19.43 -10.08 88.59
C LEU A 3 20.58 -9.77 87.61
N LEU A 4 21.80 -10.24 87.92
CA LEU A 4 22.98 -10.03 87.08
C LEU A 4 22.88 -10.83 85.76
N LYS A 5 22.33 -12.05 85.82
CA LYS A 5 22.09 -12.89 84.63
C LYS A 5 20.98 -12.31 83.75
N GLU A 6 19.91 -11.77 84.36
CA GLU A 6 18.82 -11.09 83.65
C GLU A 6 19.34 -9.82 82.93
N PHE A 7 20.18 -9.03 83.58
CA PHE A 7 20.79 -7.84 82.95
C PHE A 7 21.75 -8.20 81.80
N GLN A 8 22.54 -9.27 81.94
CA GLN A 8 23.40 -9.76 80.86
C GLN A 8 22.58 -10.26 79.66
N ALA A 9 21.51 -11.02 79.90
CA ALA A 9 20.62 -11.49 78.85
C ALA A 9 19.92 -10.34 78.10
N GLU A 10 19.49 -9.31 78.82
CA GLU A 10 18.87 -8.13 78.22
C GLU A 10 19.87 -7.29 77.41
N ARG A 11 21.11 -7.13 77.90
CA ARG A 11 22.18 -6.47 77.15
C ARG A 11 22.48 -7.19 75.83
N ASP A 12 22.58 -8.51 75.87
CA ASP A 12 22.89 -9.30 74.68
C ASP A 12 21.71 -9.30 73.68
N ARG A 13 20.46 -9.25 74.19
CA ARG A 13 19.26 -9.04 73.37
C ARG A 13 19.27 -7.67 72.68
N ILE A 14 19.51 -6.60 73.42
CA ILE A 14 19.59 -5.23 72.88
C ILE A 14 20.70 -5.15 71.82
N GLN A 15 21.84 -5.80 72.05
CA GLN A 15 22.93 -5.83 71.09
C GLN A 15 22.54 -6.58 69.81
N ALA A 16 21.82 -7.70 69.92
CA ALA A 16 21.31 -8.44 68.75
C ALA A 16 20.26 -7.64 67.98
N GLU A 17 19.36 -6.94 68.67
CA GLU A 17 18.36 -6.05 68.04
C GLU A 17 19.03 -4.86 67.33
N LYS A 18 20.08 -4.27 67.92
CA LYS A 18 20.87 -3.20 67.29
C LYS A 18 21.51 -3.66 65.98
N VAL A 19 22.10 -4.86 65.94
CA VAL A 19 22.69 -5.43 64.71
C VAL A 19 21.61 -5.65 63.64
N LYS A 20 20.45 -6.19 64.00
CA LYS A 20 19.32 -6.35 63.06
C LYS A 20 18.81 -5.01 62.54
N LEU A 21 18.73 -3.99 63.39
CA LEU A 21 18.30 -2.65 62.98
C LEU A 21 19.29 -2.02 62.01
N GLU A 22 20.59 -2.21 62.24
CA GLU A 22 21.65 -1.73 61.35
C GLU A 22 21.63 -2.44 59.99
N GLN A 23 21.43 -3.76 59.96
CA GLN A 23 21.21 -4.52 58.72
C GLN A 23 19.99 -3.99 57.95
N ARG A 24 18.86 -3.80 58.64
CA ARG A 24 17.63 -3.30 58.01
C ARG A 24 17.76 -1.86 57.52
N ARG A 25 18.51 -1.01 58.23
CA ARG A 25 18.85 0.35 57.76
C ARG A 25 19.62 0.28 56.45
N ASN A 26 20.65 -0.56 56.36
CA ASN A 26 21.48 -0.70 55.17
C ASN A 26 20.67 -1.25 53.98
N GLU A 27 19.75 -2.21 54.22
CA GLU A 27 18.81 -2.70 53.20
C GLU A 27 17.88 -1.60 52.70
N LEU A 28 17.28 -0.81 53.60
CA LEU A 28 16.41 0.32 53.24
C LEU A 28 17.16 1.39 52.44
N GLU A 29 18.40 1.70 52.82
CA GLU A 29 19.25 2.62 52.05
C GLU A 29 19.55 2.09 50.65
N SER A 30 19.84 0.79 50.52
CA SER A 30 20.05 0.14 49.22
C SER A 30 18.79 0.18 48.35
N MET A 31 17.64 -0.18 48.90
CA MET A 31 16.35 -0.12 48.20
C MET A 31 16.01 1.31 47.78
N ARG A 32 16.26 2.31 48.63
CA ARG A 32 16.04 3.72 48.29
C ARG A 32 16.92 4.17 47.12
N ARG A 33 18.20 3.78 47.10
CA ARG A 33 19.10 4.08 45.98
C ARG A 33 18.62 3.42 44.68
N GLN A 34 18.18 2.16 44.76
CA GLN A 34 17.63 1.45 43.60
C GLN A 34 16.34 2.11 43.09
N SER A 35 15.44 2.52 43.99
CA SER A 35 14.20 3.20 43.60
C SER A 35 14.48 4.53 42.90
N LEU A 36 15.41 5.33 43.43
CA LEU A 36 15.82 6.59 42.79
C LEU A 36 16.45 6.38 41.41
N ALA A 37 17.28 5.35 41.26
CA ALA A 37 17.86 5.00 39.97
C ALA A 37 16.80 4.57 38.95
N LYS A 38 15.84 3.72 39.36
CA LYS A 38 14.70 3.32 38.52
C LYS A 38 13.82 4.51 38.14
N GLU A 39 13.58 5.43 39.07
CA GLU A 39 12.78 6.62 38.78
C GLU A 39 13.47 7.52 37.75
N GLN A 40 14.79 7.72 37.85
CA GLN A 40 15.55 8.42 36.82
C GLN A 40 15.52 7.71 35.46
N GLU A 41 15.58 6.39 35.44
CA GLU A 41 15.47 5.59 34.22
C GLU A 41 14.09 5.72 33.56
N ILE A 42 13.02 5.68 34.35
CA ILE A 42 11.64 5.89 33.87
C ILE A 42 11.52 7.30 33.27
N GLN A 43 12.03 8.32 33.94
CA GLN A 43 11.97 9.70 33.45
C GLN A 43 12.72 9.87 32.12
N ARG A 44 13.90 9.27 31.96
CA ARG A 44 14.64 9.25 30.68
C ARG A 44 13.86 8.53 29.59
N THR A 45 13.25 7.39 29.92
CA THR A 45 12.45 6.61 28.99
C THR A 45 11.22 7.38 28.54
N MET A 46 10.54 8.07 29.45
CA MET A 46 9.38 8.93 29.14
C MET A 46 9.78 10.07 28.20
N SER A 47 10.85 10.81 28.52
CA SER A 47 11.34 11.90 27.67
C SER A 47 11.73 11.42 26.27
N THR A 48 12.41 10.26 26.18
CA THR A 48 12.75 9.65 24.89
C THR A 48 11.49 9.28 24.10
N ARG A 49 10.50 8.68 24.77
CA ARG A 49 9.23 8.31 24.15
C ARG A 49 8.45 9.53 23.67
N GLU A 50 8.42 10.61 24.45
CA GLU A 50 7.77 11.86 24.05
C GLU A 50 8.42 12.47 22.81
N ALA A 51 9.75 12.46 22.73
CA ALA A 51 10.48 12.91 21.54
C ALA A 51 10.14 12.08 20.30
N VAL A 52 10.11 10.74 20.44
CA VAL A 52 9.73 9.83 19.33
C VAL A 52 8.27 10.04 18.92
N LEU A 53 7.36 10.24 19.87
CA LEU A 53 5.96 10.51 19.55
C LEU A 53 5.78 11.82 18.79
N ALA A 54 6.53 12.87 19.16
CA ALA A 54 6.50 14.15 18.44
C ALA A 54 7.01 14.00 17.00
N ASP A 55 8.10 13.26 16.79
CA ASP A 55 8.66 12.97 15.47
C ASP A 55 7.66 12.19 14.58
N LEU A 56 7.05 11.14 15.14
CA LEU A 56 6.02 10.37 14.44
C LEU A 56 4.78 11.20 14.10
N GLN A 57 4.36 12.12 14.98
CA GLN A 57 3.24 13.02 14.70
C GLN A 57 3.56 13.98 13.54
N GLN A 58 4.79 14.49 13.48
CA GLN A 58 5.25 15.32 12.38
C GLN A 58 5.29 14.54 11.07
N GLU A 59 5.78 13.29 11.10
CA GLU A 59 5.81 12.41 9.94
C GLU A 59 4.39 12.08 9.44
N ILE A 60 3.46 11.76 10.33
CA ILE A 60 2.05 11.52 10.00
C ILE A 60 1.44 12.75 9.33
N ALA A 61 1.65 13.95 9.88
CA ALA A 61 1.14 15.19 9.29
C ALA A 61 1.69 15.44 7.88
N SER A 62 3.00 15.20 7.68
CA SER A 62 3.63 15.30 6.37
C SER A 62 3.06 14.29 5.37
N ARG A 63 2.86 13.04 5.79
CA ARG A 63 2.27 11.98 4.96
C ARG A 63 0.81 12.30 4.60
N ILE A 64 0.01 12.81 5.53
CA ILE A 64 -1.38 13.24 5.26
C ILE A 64 -1.42 14.33 4.20
N LYS A 65 -0.54 15.34 4.29
CA LYS A 65 -0.47 16.40 3.29
C LYS A 65 -0.12 15.84 1.91
N ALA A 66 0.85 14.93 1.84
CA ALA A 66 1.20 14.25 0.60
C ALA A 66 0.03 13.42 0.04
N ILE A 67 -0.79 12.77 0.89
CA ILE A 67 -2.01 12.06 0.45
C ILE A 67 -2.95 13.02 -0.25
N GLN A 68 -3.23 14.17 0.38
CA GLN A 68 -4.17 15.16 -0.16
C GLN A 68 -3.71 15.74 -1.50
N GLU A 69 -2.42 16.01 -1.66
CA GLU A 69 -1.86 16.50 -2.93
C GLU A 69 -2.00 15.45 -4.05
N LEU A 70 -1.76 14.18 -3.74
CA LEU A 70 -1.95 13.08 -4.69
C LEU A 70 -3.42 12.84 -5.05
N GLU A 71 -4.34 12.98 -4.09
CA GLU A 71 -5.78 12.88 -4.34
C GLU A 71 -6.25 13.99 -5.29
N GLN A 72 -5.77 15.22 -5.09
CA GLN A 72 -6.10 16.35 -5.97
C GLN A 72 -5.55 16.13 -7.39
N GLU A 73 -4.32 15.65 -7.51
CA GLU A 73 -3.72 15.35 -8.82
C GLU A 73 -4.46 14.21 -9.52
N ALA A 74 -4.77 13.12 -8.80
CA ALA A 74 -5.59 12.02 -9.32
C ALA A 74 -6.94 12.52 -9.85
N GLN A 75 -7.59 13.44 -9.13
CA GLN A 75 -8.85 14.04 -9.59
C GLN A 75 -8.68 14.89 -10.85
N ARG A 76 -7.59 15.66 -10.96
CA ARG A 76 -7.31 16.45 -12.17
C ARG A 76 -7.13 15.56 -13.40
N LEU A 77 -6.51 14.42 -13.23
CA LEU A 77 -6.27 13.48 -14.32
C LEU A 77 -7.51 12.69 -14.69
N ASP A 78 -8.31 12.29 -13.71
CA ASP A 78 -9.61 11.69 -13.93
C ASP A 78 -10.49 12.64 -14.77
N ASN A 79 -10.49 13.93 -14.44
CA ASN A 79 -11.16 14.96 -15.23
C ASN A 79 -10.56 15.10 -16.63
N SER A 80 -9.23 15.03 -16.77
CA SER A 80 -8.57 15.09 -18.08
C SER A 80 -8.90 13.89 -18.96
N ILE A 81 -8.95 12.68 -18.39
CA ILE A 81 -9.39 11.46 -19.08
C ILE A 81 -10.85 11.59 -19.49
N LYS A 82 -11.74 12.02 -18.58
CA LYS A 82 -13.15 12.23 -18.90
C LYS A 82 -13.33 13.21 -20.06
N GLN A 83 -12.55 14.29 -20.09
CA GLN A 83 -12.57 15.22 -21.22
C GLN A 83 -12.15 14.53 -22.52
N LEU A 84 -11.01 13.82 -22.53
CA LEU A 84 -10.54 13.08 -23.71
C LEU A 84 -11.55 12.04 -24.21
N ILE A 85 -12.23 11.35 -23.30
CA ILE A 85 -13.29 10.38 -23.62
C ILE A 85 -14.51 11.10 -24.19
N SER A 86 -14.94 12.22 -23.61
CA SER A 86 -16.09 12.98 -24.09
C SER A 86 -15.89 13.59 -25.49
N GLU A 87 -14.63 13.86 -25.86
CA GLU A 87 -14.24 14.31 -27.20
C GLU A 87 -14.07 13.13 -28.19
N SER A 88 -14.15 11.88 -27.71
CA SER A 88 -14.01 10.67 -28.51
C SER A 88 -15.30 10.36 -29.26
N ASN A 89 -15.22 10.28 -30.60
CA ASN A 89 -16.34 9.87 -31.46
C ASN A 89 -16.40 8.33 -31.67
N LEU A 90 -15.78 7.54 -30.79
CA LEU A 90 -15.77 6.08 -30.87
C LEU A 90 -17.09 5.50 -30.35
N GLY A 91 -17.62 4.50 -31.06
CA GLY A 91 -18.94 3.91 -30.81
C GLY A 91 -19.04 2.96 -29.61
N GLY A 92 -18.00 2.84 -28.80
CA GLY A 92 -17.93 1.90 -27.67
C GLY A 92 -17.54 0.47 -28.07
N VAL A 93 -17.39 -0.39 -27.08
CA VAL A 93 -17.09 -1.81 -27.29
C VAL A 93 -18.34 -2.55 -27.76
N VAL A 94 -18.31 -3.08 -28.97
CA VAL A 94 -19.37 -3.94 -29.52
C VAL A 94 -18.99 -5.42 -29.32
N GLY A 95 -19.76 -6.13 -28.49
CA GLY A 95 -19.55 -7.57 -28.23
C GLY A 95 -18.49 -7.88 -27.16
N LYS A 96 -17.93 -9.10 -27.21
CA LYS A 96 -16.92 -9.56 -26.23
C LYS A 96 -15.53 -9.05 -26.57
N MET A 97 -14.78 -8.67 -25.54
CA MET A 97 -13.37 -8.31 -25.65
C MET A 97 -12.51 -9.54 -26.03
N ALA A 98 -11.37 -9.31 -26.66
CA ALA A 98 -10.33 -10.32 -26.87
C ALA A 98 -9.48 -10.45 -25.60
N TRP A 99 -9.22 -11.69 -25.17
CA TRP A 99 -8.33 -11.93 -24.04
C TRP A 99 -6.94 -11.32 -24.32
N PRO A 100 -6.36 -10.53 -23.40
CA PRO A 100 -5.24 -9.64 -23.71
C PRO A 100 -3.88 -10.35 -23.80
N VAL A 101 -3.82 -11.66 -23.53
CA VAL A 101 -2.61 -12.49 -23.65
C VAL A 101 -2.95 -13.82 -24.34
N GLN A 102 -1.95 -14.50 -24.90
CA GLN A 102 -2.13 -15.84 -25.46
C GLN A 102 -1.93 -16.94 -24.41
N ALA A 103 -2.62 -18.06 -24.59
CA ALA A 103 -2.42 -19.26 -23.78
C ALA A 103 -1.00 -19.85 -23.99
N PRO A 104 -0.42 -20.53 -22.98
CA PRO A 104 -1.00 -20.78 -21.66
C PRO A 104 -0.90 -19.57 -20.71
N TYR A 105 -2.00 -19.30 -19.98
CA TYR A 105 -2.11 -18.26 -18.96
C TYR A 105 -2.96 -18.75 -17.78
N TRP A 106 -2.87 -18.05 -16.65
CA TRP A 106 -3.78 -18.22 -15.51
C TRP A 106 -3.98 -16.90 -14.79
N ILE A 107 -5.12 -16.75 -14.12
CA ILE A 107 -5.38 -15.61 -13.23
C ILE A 107 -4.63 -15.88 -11.92
N SER A 108 -3.60 -15.08 -11.67
CA SER A 108 -2.77 -15.15 -10.46
C SER A 108 -3.36 -14.32 -9.31
N SER A 109 -4.10 -13.25 -9.63
CA SER A 109 -4.86 -12.47 -8.66
C SER A 109 -6.17 -11.96 -9.27
N GLY A 110 -7.26 -12.10 -8.51
CA GLY A 110 -8.59 -11.67 -8.93
C GLY A 110 -8.89 -10.21 -8.58
N PHE A 111 -9.94 -9.69 -9.18
CA PHE A 111 -10.51 -8.38 -8.89
C PHE A 111 -11.14 -8.33 -7.49
N GLY A 112 -10.98 -7.23 -6.75
CA GLY A 112 -11.64 -7.03 -5.45
C GLY A 112 -10.71 -6.71 -4.29
N TRP A 113 -11.26 -6.70 -3.08
CA TRP A 113 -10.45 -6.57 -1.86
C TRP A 113 -9.63 -7.82 -1.62
N ARG A 114 -8.34 -7.63 -1.38
CA ARG A 114 -7.39 -8.70 -1.05
C ARG A 114 -6.35 -8.21 -0.05
N SER A 115 -5.59 -9.14 0.50
CA SER A 115 -4.37 -8.77 1.20
C SER A 115 -3.34 -8.27 0.18
N ASP A 116 -2.74 -7.13 0.49
CA ASP A 116 -1.65 -6.53 -0.26
C ASP A 116 -0.44 -7.50 -0.26
N PRO A 117 0.15 -7.79 -1.43
CA PRO A 117 1.12 -8.87 -1.55
C PRO A 117 2.49 -8.54 -0.95
N PHE A 118 2.76 -7.29 -0.55
CA PHE A 118 4.03 -6.90 0.05
C PHE A 118 3.89 -6.53 1.52
N THR A 119 2.78 -5.88 1.90
CA THR A 119 2.55 -5.36 3.26
C THR A 119 1.62 -6.24 4.08
N GLY A 120 0.80 -7.07 3.44
CA GLY A 120 -0.26 -7.85 4.09
C GLY A 120 -1.47 -7.03 4.54
N ALA A 121 -1.45 -5.70 4.33
CA ALA A 121 -2.57 -4.82 4.64
C ALA A 121 -3.77 -5.08 3.71
N LYS A 122 -4.97 -4.66 4.11
CA LYS A 122 -6.15 -4.77 3.23
C LYS A 122 -6.02 -3.75 2.08
N SER A 123 -5.99 -4.21 0.84
CA SER A 123 -5.87 -3.40 -0.36
C SER A 123 -6.91 -3.78 -1.41
N TYR A 124 -7.30 -2.81 -2.24
CA TYR A 124 -8.28 -3.01 -3.30
C TYR A 124 -7.59 -3.21 -4.64
N HIS A 125 -7.96 -4.28 -5.35
CA HIS A 125 -7.41 -4.62 -6.66
C HIS A 125 -8.39 -4.28 -7.78
N GLY A 126 -8.10 -3.21 -8.53
CA GLY A 126 -8.95 -2.66 -9.59
C GLY A 126 -8.97 -3.46 -10.90
N GLY A 127 -8.27 -4.59 -10.97
CA GLY A 127 -8.13 -5.41 -12.17
C GLY A 127 -7.94 -6.88 -11.87
N ILE A 128 -7.45 -7.62 -12.87
CA ILE A 128 -6.97 -9.00 -12.72
C ILE A 128 -5.49 -9.06 -13.07
N ASP A 129 -4.76 -9.91 -12.36
CA ASP A 129 -3.35 -10.17 -12.64
C ASP A 129 -3.24 -11.49 -13.40
N ILE A 130 -2.88 -11.42 -14.68
CA ILE A 130 -2.78 -12.55 -15.59
C ILE A 130 -1.31 -12.95 -15.74
N ALA A 131 -0.96 -14.11 -15.19
CA ALA A 131 0.36 -14.69 -15.34
C ALA A 131 0.44 -15.52 -16.63
N THR A 132 1.62 -15.56 -17.24
CA THR A 132 1.88 -16.26 -18.50
C THR A 132 3.10 -17.16 -18.36
N TYR A 133 3.12 -18.25 -19.11
CA TYR A 133 4.29 -19.14 -19.14
C TYR A 133 5.50 -18.42 -19.75
N GLY A 134 6.58 -18.30 -18.99
CA GLY A 134 7.82 -17.61 -19.40
C GLY A 134 7.84 -16.10 -19.14
N GLY A 135 6.70 -15.49 -18.77
CA GLY A 135 6.64 -14.15 -18.18
C GLY A 135 6.84 -12.94 -19.12
N TYR A 136 7.08 -13.14 -20.42
CA TYR A 136 7.33 -12.03 -21.37
C TYR A 136 6.47 -12.11 -22.63
N ASN A 137 5.27 -12.67 -22.50
CA ASN A 137 4.37 -12.94 -23.61
C ASN A 137 3.87 -11.62 -24.26
N PRO A 138 3.50 -11.65 -25.55
CA PRO A 138 2.82 -10.54 -26.21
C PRO A 138 1.53 -10.13 -25.48
N VAL A 139 1.29 -8.82 -25.42
CA VAL A 139 0.05 -8.21 -24.91
C VAL A 139 -0.72 -7.60 -26.07
N PHE A 140 -2.03 -7.84 -26.12
CA PHE A 140 -2.91 -7.47 -27.22
C PHE A 140 -4.04 -6.52 -26.77
N ALA A 141 -4.44 -5.63 -27.66
CA ALA A 141 -5.61 -4.77 -27.48
C ALA A 141 -6.88 -5.64 -27.37
N ALA A 142 -7.68 -5.37 -26.34
CA ALA A 142 -8.86 -6.16 -26.01
C ALA A 142 -10.06 -5.80 -26.91
N ALA A 143 -10.08 -4.59 -27.45
CA ALA A 143 -11.04 -4.11 -28.43
C ALA A 143 -10.40 -3.03 -29.32
N ASP A 144 -11.10 -2.64 -30.39
CA ASP A 144 -10.73 -1.49 -31.22
C ASP A 144 -10.76 -0.22 -30.37
N GLY A 145 -9.82 0.70 -30.57
CA GLY A 145 -9.79 1.93 -29.78
C GLY A 145 -8.65 2.87 -30.11
N LYS A 146 -8.53 3.93 -29.33
CA LYS A 146 -7.47 4.93 -29.44
C LYS A 146 -6.65 4.95 -28.15
N VAL A 147 -5.34 4.92 -28.28
CA VAL A 147 -4.42 5.00 -27.13
C VAL A 147 -4.50 6.40 -26.54
N ILE A 148 -5.00 6.50 -25.30
CA ILE A 148 -5.08 7.76 -24.55
C ILE A 148 -3.91 7.94 -23.57
N PHE A 149 -3.22 6.85 -23.23
CA PHE A 149 -1.99 6.90 -22.47
C PHE A 149 -1.04 5.79 -22.89
N SER A 150 0.26 6.10 -22.99
CA SER A 150 1.34 5.13 -23.12
C SER A 150 2.55 5.73 -22.44
N GLY A 151 2.88 5.24 -21.25
CA GLY A 151 3.90 5.88 -20.41
C GLY A 151 4.35 5.00 -19.25
N ILE A 152 4.99 5.64 -18.28
CA ILE A 152 5.50 4.98 -17.09
C ILE A 152 5.01 5.76 -15.86
N SER A 153 4.48 5.04 -14.86
CA SER A 153 4.22 5.54 -13.52
C SER A 153 5.54 5.73 -12.77
N THR A 154 5.85 6.97 -12.41
CA THR A 154 7.01 7.34 -11.59
C THR A 154 6.57 7.81 -10.22
N ALA A 155 7.43 7.70 -9.21
CA ALA A 155 7.16 8.28 -7.89
C ALA A 155 6.95 9.80 -8.04
N GLY A 156 5.74 10.29 -7.77
CA GLY A 156 5.32 11.68 -7.96
C GLY A 156 4.64 11.98 -9.30
N GLY A 157 4.46 10.99 -10.17
CA GLY A 157 3.75 11.11 -11.43
C GLY A 157 2.24 10.92 -11.27
N SER A 158 1.50 11.63 -12.12
CA SER A 158 0.05 11.68 -12.26
C SER A 158 -0.73 10.38 -11.98
N TYR A 159 -0.21 9.20 -12.33
CA TYR A 159 -0.94 7.94 -12.15
C TYR A 159 -0.24 7.00 -11.16
N ASN A 160 -0.67 7.08 -9.89
CA ASN A 160 -0.49 6.14 -8.76
C ASN A 160 0.54 6.51 -7.69
N THR A 161 0.04 6.80 -6.49
CA THR A 161 -0.12 5.89 -5.32
C THR A 161 -0.16 6.77 -4.09
N ALA A 162 -1.07 6.53 -3.13
CA ALA A 162 -1.00 7.20 -1.82
C ALA A 162 0.44 7.12 -1.24
N PRO A 163 0.94 8.16 -0.56
CA PRO A 163 2.30 8.22 -0.03
C PRO A 163 2.57 7.05 0.92
N GLY A 164 3.77 6.48 0.80
CA GLY A 164 4.23 5.36 1.60
C GLY A 164 4.23 4.01 0.87
N TYR A 165 3.75 3.96 -0.39
CA TYR A 165 3.98 2.81 -1.25
C TYR A 165 5.40 2.86 -1.81
N ASP A 166 6.22 1.89 -1.38
CA ASP A 166 7.60 1.71 -1.82
C ASP A 166 7.62 1.59 -3.35
N ALA A 167 8.28 2.55 -4.00
CA ALA A 167 8.68 2.40 -5.39
C ALA A 167 9.65 1.21 -5.40
N GLY A 168 9.16 0.02 -5.78
CA GLY A 168 9.99 -1.17 -5.86
C GLY A 168 11.30 -0.92 -6.63
N ARG A 169 12.24 -1.87 -6.65
CA ARG A 169 13.64 -1.75 -7.13
C ARG A 169 13.92 -0.98 -8.44
N SER A 170 12.93 -0.65 -9.26
CA SER A 170 13.04 0.15 -10.50
C SER A 170 12.74 1.65 -10.37
N GLY A 171 12.30 2.16 -9.20
CA GLY A 171 11.88 3.57 -9.04
C GLY A 171 10.51 3.91 -9.66
N LEU A 172 9.80 2.89 -10.15
CA LEU A 172 8.46 2.99 -10.74
C LEU A 172 7.41 2.55 -9.71
N THR A 173 6.26 3.25 -9.64
CA THR A 173 5.17 2.98 -8.69
C THR A 173 3.93 2.42 -9.41
N GLY A 174 2.98 1.83 -8.67
CA GLY A 174 1.70 1.36 -9.20
C GLY A 174 1.84 0.45 -10.44
N TYR A 175 1.20 0.84 -11.55
CA TYR A 175 1.22 0.08 -12.81
C TYR A 175 2.59 -0.04 -13.49
N GLY A 176 3.62 0.72 -13.09
CA GLY A 176 4.90 0.72 -13.79
C GLY A 176 4.76 1.26 -15.23
N SER A 177 5.27 0.55 -16.23
CA SER A 177 5.03 0.91 -17.65
C SER A 177 3.68 0.37 -18.09
N TYR A 178 2.82 1.24 -18.63
CA TYR A 178 1.44 0.87 -18.94
C TYR A 178 0.84 1.63 -20.12
N ILE A 179 -0.25 1.07 -20.65
CA ILE A 179 -1.03 1.61 -21.76
C ILE A 179 -2.49 1.73 -21.31
N MET A 180 -3.17 2.82 -21.71
CA MET A 180 -4.62 2.97 -21.62
C MET A 180 -5.21 3.19 -23.00
N ILE A 181 -6.28 2.48 -23.31
CA ILE A 181 -6.96 2.52 -24.60
C ILE A 181 -8.42 2.88 -24.38
N ASP A 182 -8.85 3.98 -24.96
CA ASP A 182 -10.26 4.38 -25.02
C ASP A 182 -10.94 3.65 -26.18
N HIS A 183 -12.06 3.01 -25.87
CA HIS A 183 -12.87 2.27 -26.83
C HIS A 183 -14.16 3.04 -27.20
N GLY A 184 -14.38 4.23 -26.63
CA GLY A 184 -15.63 4.99 -26.75
C GLY A 184 -16.69 4.56 -25.74
N GLY A 185 -17.77 5.33 -25.66
CA GLY A 185 -18.91 5.06 -24.76
C GLY A 185 -18.53 4.99 -23.27
N GLY A 186 -17.43 5.65 -22.89
CA GLY A 186 -16.89 5.63 -21.54
C GLY A 186 -16.02 4.42 -21.20
N THR A 187 -15.83 3.45 -22.09
CA THR A 187 -15.07 2.22 -21.79
C THR A 187 -13.58 2.38 -22.10
N VAL A 188 -12.73 2.15 -21.09
CA VAL A 188 -11.27 2.20 -21.21
C VAL A 188 -10.65 0.91 -20.70
N THR A 189 -9.65 0.37 -21.39
CA THR A 189 -8.83 -0.72 -20.87
C THR A 189 -7.46 -0.24 -20.43
N VAL A 190 -6.91 -0.87 -19.37
CA VAL A 190 -5.59 -0.58 -18.82
C VAL A 190 -4.72 -1.83 -18.87
N TYR A 191 -3.47 -1.67 -19.32
CA TYR A 191 -2.48 -2.74 -19.45
C TYR A 191 -1.22 -2.38 -18.68
N GLY A 192 -1.09 -2.90 -17.46
CA GLY A 192 -0.01 -2.60 -16.52
C GLY A 192 1.16 -3.58 -16.53
N HIS A 193 2.22 -3.20 -15.83
CA HIS A 193 3.46 -3.96 -15.60
C HIS A 193 4.23 -4.35 -16.87
N LEU A 194 4.05 -3.63 -17.97
CA LEU A 194 4.63 -3.97 -19.26
C LEU A 194 6.16 -3.83 -19.27
N SER A 195 6.87 -4.79 -19.86
CA SER A 195 8.31 -4.63 -20.13
C SER A 195 8.59 -3.71 -21.31
N GLN A 196 7.69 -3.70 -22.29
CA GLN A 196 7.78 -2.88 -23.50
C GLN A 196 6.38 -2.42 -23.95
N ARG A 197 6.33 -1.22 -24.52
CA ARG A 197 5.14 -0.61 -25.14
C ARG A 197 5.43 -0.43 -26.63
N PHE A 198 4.51 -0.84 -27.49
CA PHE A 198 4.66 -0.78 -28.95
C PHE A 198 3.72 0.24 -29.62
N VAL A 199 2.99 1.00 -28.80
CA VAL A 199 2.04 2.00 -29.27
C VAL A 199 2.23 3.32 -28.54
N ALA A 200 1.93 4.42 -29.23
CA ALA A 200 2.03 5.79 -28.72
C ALA A 200 0.66 6.43 -28.51
N VAL A 201 0.59 7.48 -27.68
CA VAL A 201 -0.63 8.26 -27.47
C VAL A 201 -1.16 8.79 -28.80
N GLY A 202 -2.47 8.68 -29.00
CA GLY A 202 -3.17 9.10 -30.22
C GLY A 202 -3.29 7.99 -31.27
N GLN A 203 -2.53 6.90 -31.17
CA GLN A 203 -2.59 5.79 -32.11
C GLN A 203 -3.92 5.04 -32.03
N VAL A 204 -4.53 4.75 -33.18
CA VAL A 204 -5.67 3.84 -33.29
C VAL A 204 -5.15 2.41 -33.34
N VAL A 205 -5.78 1.53 -32.57
CA VAL A 205 -5.49 0.10 -32.52
C VAL A 205 -6.74 -0.72 -32.84
N THR A 206 -6.55 -1.91 -33.37
CA THR A 206 -7.63 -2.89 -33.56
C THR A 206 -7.59 -4.00 -32.52
N ARG A 207 -8.73 -4.63 -32.26
CA ARG A 207 -8.88 -5.81 -31.40
C ARG A 207 -7.90 -6.89 -31.82
N GLY A 208 -7.11 -7.39 -30.87
CA GLY A 208 -6.08 -8.39 -31.11
C GLY A 208 -4.77 -7.85 -31.67
N GLN A 209 -4.64 -6.54 -31.91
CA GLN A 209 -3.36 -5.93 -32.26
C GLN A 209 -2.38 -6.02 -31.09
N GLN A 210 -1.14 -6.41 -31.35
CA GLN A 210 -0.10 -6.41 -30.33
C GLN A 210 0.27 -4.97 -29.94
N ILE A 211 0.20 -4.67 -28.64
CA ILE A 211 0.44 -3.34 -28.08
C ILE A 211 1.64 -3.29 -27.12
N GLY A 212 2.15 -4.44 -26.69
CA GLY A 212 3.30 -4.51 -25.81
C GLY A 212 3.73 -5.93 -25.46
N ARG A 213 4.49 -6.04 -24.37
CA ARG A 213 4.92 -7.30 -23.76
C ARG A 213 4.73 -7.28 -22.26
N VAL A 214 4.33 -8.44 -21.72
CA VAL A 214 4.29 -8.69 -20.27
C VAL A 214 5.65 -8.38 -19.66
N GLY A 215 5.65 -7.89 -18.43
CA GLY A 215 6.86 -7.62 -17.67
C GLY A 215 6.58 -7.66 -16.17
N SER A 216 7.46 -7.01 -15.41
CA SER A 216 7.40 -6.93 -13.96
C SER A 216 7.80 -5.53 -13.47
N THR A 217 7.39 -4.48 -14.21
CA THR A 217 7.72 -3.09 -13.87
C THR A 217 6.73 -2.52 -12.85
N GLY A 218 7.18 -1.59 -12.01
CA GLY A 218 6.30 -0.98 -11.00
C GLY A 218 6.11 -1.87 -9.77
N TYR A 219 4.94 -1.79 -9.15
CA TYR A 219 4.59 -2.52 -7.94
C TYR A 219 4.15 -3.95 -8.26
N SER A 220 5.11 -4.80 -8.61
CA SER A 220 4.88 -6.16 -9.09
C SER A 220 5.82 -7.16 -8.42
N THR A 221 5.28 -8.30 -7.97
CA THR A 221 6.05 -9.37 -7.30
C THR A 221 6.73 -10.33 -8.28
N GLY A 222 6.40 -10.25 -9.57
CA GLY A 222 6.95 -11.09 -10.63
C GLY A 222 6.21 -10.91 -11.95
N PRO A 223 6.65 -11.53 -13.05
CA PRO A 223 6.10 -11.25 -14.37
C PRO A 223 4.62 -11.60 -14.53
N HIS A 224 3.77 -10.59 -14.76
CA HIS A 224 2.34 -10.73 -15.04
C HIS A 224 1.79 -9.49 -15.76
N LEU A 225 0.65 -9.62 -16.42
CA LEU A 225 -0.13 -8.49 -16.93
C LEU A 225 -1.17 -8.10 -15.89
N HIS A 226 -1.13 -6.85 -15.42
CA HIS A 226 -2.27 -6.28 -14.73
C HIS A 226 -3.25 -5.71 -15.76
N PHE A 227 -4.51 -6.16 -15.74
CA PHE A 227 -5.52 -5.77 -16.72
C PHE A 227 -6.77 -5.22 -16.03
N GLU A 228 -7.22 -4.03 -16.45
CA GLU A 228 -8.45 -3.41 -15.97
C GLU A 228 -9.38 -3.05 -17.13
N VAL A 229 -10.68 -3.01 -16.82
CA VAL A 229 -11.71 -2.37 -17.66
C VAL A 229 -12.40 -1.30 -16.81
N ARG A 230 -12.39 -0.05 -17.29
CA ARG A 230 -12.95 1.12 -16.62
C ARG A 230 -14.13 1.67 -17.42
N GLU A 231 -15.12 2.23 -16.72
CA GLU A 231 -16.36 2.75 -17.31
C GLU A 231 -16.64 4.16 -16.76
N TYR A 232 -16.48 5.19 -17.59
CA TYR A 232 -16.50 6.60 -17.19
C TYR A 232 -17.86 7.30 -17.38
N GLU A 233 -18.70 6.83 -18.31
CA GLU A 233 -20.00 7.45 -18.64
C GLU A 233 -21.20 6.76 -17.96
N LYS A 234 -20.99 5.59 -17.34
CA LYS A 234 -22.04 4.88 -16.61
C LYS A 234 -22.21 5.50 -15.21
N ALA A 235 -23.44 5.92 -14.88
CA ALA A 235 -23.74 6.52 -13.59
C ALA A 235 -23.22 5.65 -12.43
N PRO A 236 -22.61 6.26 -11.39
CA PRO A 236 -22.17 5.52 -10.21
C PRO A 236 -23.37 4.83 -9.57
N TYR A 237 -23.36 3.50 -9.50
CA TYR A 237 -24.33 2.78 -8.69
C TYR A 237 -24.01 3.11 -7.22
N ARG A 238 -24.90 3.86 -6.55
CA ARG A 238 -24.72 4.23 -5.15
C ARG A 238 -24.96 3.02 -4.24
N TYR A 239 -23.98 2.73 -3.38
CA TYR A 239 -24.20 2.64 -1.93
C TYR A 239 -22.90 2.96 -1.17
N TYR A 240 -23.02 3.75 -0.10
CA TYR A 240 -21.92 4.33 0.70
C TYR A 240 -21.61 3.54 2.00
N SER A 241 -20.49 3.95 2.61
CA SER A 241 -20.07 3.92 4.04
C SER A 241 -19.44 2.68 4.69
N SER A 242 -19.05 1.64 3.95
CA SER A 242 -18.32 0.50 4.58
C SER A 242 -17.13 -0.09 3.79
N GLY A 243 -16.62 0.61 2.78
CA GLY A 243 -15.44 0.13 2.05
C GLY A 243 -15.71 -1.19 1.31
N ALA A 244 -16.88 -1.34 0.71
CA ALA A 244 -17.17 -2.44 -0.23
C ALA A 244 -16.68 -2.05 -1.64
N PRO A 245 -16.22 -3.04 -2.43
CA PRO A 245 -15.57 -2.80 -3.71
C PRO A 245 -16.57 -2.41 -4.81
N ASP A 246 -16.13 -1.56 -5.75
CA ASP A 246 -16.92 -1.18 -6.92
C ASP A 246 -16.93 -2.31 -7.95
N TYR A 247 -17.93 -3.20 -7.91
CA TYR A 247 -18.04 -4.37 -8.79
C TYR A 247 -18.29 -4.06 -10.29
N ARG A 248 -18.24 -2.79 -10.72
CA ARG A 248 -18.48 -2.37 -12.11
C ARG A 248 -17.33 -2.65 -13.08
N TYR A 249 -16.16 -3.03 -12.57
CA TYR A 249 -14.91 -3.09 -13.33
C TYR A 249 -14.28 -4.47 -13.39
N ASN A 250 -14.96 -5.54 -12.93
CA ASN A 250 -14.39 -6.88 -13.03
C ASN A 250 -14.17 -7.23 -14.52
N PRO A 251 -12.91 -7.32 -14.98
CA PRO A 251 -12.61 -7.54 -16.38
C PRO A 251 -13.23 -8.83 -16.92
N MET A 252 -13.50 -9.80 -16.04
CA MET A 252 -14.14 -11.07 -16.39
C MET A 252 -15.54 -10.93 -16.98
N ASN A 253 -16.24 -9.82 -16.75
CA ASN A 253 -17.59 -9.59 -17.30
C ASN A 253 -17.58 -9.26 -18.80
N TYR A 254 -16.41 -9.00 -19.40
CA TYR A 254 -16.27 -8.57 -20.80
C TYR A 254 -15.82 -9.71 -21.74
N PHE A 255 -15.62 -10.92 -21.21
CA PHE A 255 -15.10 -12.08 -21.93
C PHE A 255 -16.10 -13.23 -22.07
#